data_AF-A0A966LAZ0-F1
#
_entry.id   AF-A0A966LAZ0-F1
#
_cell.length_a   1.000
_cell.length_b   1.000
_cell.length_c   1.000
_cell.angle_alpha   90.00
_cell.angle_beta   90.00
_cell.angle_gamma   90.00
#
_symmetry.space_group_name_H-M   'P 1'
#
loop_
_entity.id
_entity.type
_entity.pdbx_description
1 polymer ?
#
loop_
_entity_poly.entity_id
_entity_poly.type
_entity_poly.pdbx_seq_one_letter_code
_entity_poly.pdbx_strand_id
1 'polypeptide(L)'
;MIRKPSFALHALAAAVLLPAAVLVAQPVPGAFTVTETGRSYSNLQDAVNDIGNARATIRIQPGTYRQCAVQEQGVIIYEAAEPGTVTFAGRACEGKAALVLRGTGAEIRGLTFSNINVADGNGAGIRLEAGALNVAYARFENSQQGILTADDPGSRIYITRSTFTGLGTCENDAGCAHSLYIGDYGSLTVRESRFERGTGGHYLKARAGEVVIEGNSFDDANGRTTNYMIDLPAGSMGRIADNWFVQGRDKENYSAFIALGAEDLLHASDGLEVVNNEARFVPGLSRQSVFFADWTGSRIVMQGNTLAAGLTQYEQR
;
A
#
# COMPACT_ATOMS: atom_id res chain seq x y z
N MET A 1 56.35 31.41 53.75
CA MET A 1 55.56 30.43 52.97
C MET A 1 54.13 30.94 52.86
N ILE A 2 53.79 31.52 51.71
CA ILE A 2 52.57 32.29 51.46
C ILE A 2 51.54 31.36 50.81
N ARG A 3 50.36 31.21 51.44
CA ARG A 3 49.18 30.52 50.90
C ARG A 3 48.46 31.44 49.92
N LYS A 4 48.15 30.96 48.71
CA LYS A 4 47.11 31.51 47.82
C LYS A 4 46.01 30.44 47.65
N PRO A 5 44.71 30.81 47.69
CA PRO A 5 43.64 29.89 47.32
C PRO A 5 43.34 30.00 45.82
N SER A 6 43.21 28.86 45.14
CA SER A 6 42.67 28.78 43.78
C SER A 6 41.14 28.92 43.82
N PHE A 7 40.61 29.86 43.04
CA PHE A 7 39.18 29.94 42.74
C PHE A 7 38.86 28.98 41.60
N ALA A 8 37.99 28.00 41.85
CA ALA A 8 37.40 27.13 40.82
C ALA A 8 36.10 27.77 40.30
N LEU A 9 36.12 28.32 39.08
CA LEU A 9 34.91 28.71 38.36
C LEU A 9 34.12 27.46 37.96
N HIS A 10 32.92 27.30 38.49
CA HIS A 10 31.94 26.33 37.99
C HIS A 10 31.08 27.04 36.93
N ALA A 11 31.28 26.69 35.66
CA ALA A 11 30.40 27.12 34.58
C ALA A 11 29.12 26.25 34.60
N LEU A 12 27.99 26.83 35.02
CA LEU A 12 26.67 26.23 34.79
C LEU A 12 26.29 26.40 33.31
N ALA A 13 26.24 25.31 32.56
CA ALA A 13 25.61 25.28 31.25
C ALA A 13 24.09 25.12 31.44
N ALA A 14 23.32 26.18 31.18
CA ALA A 14 21.87 26.12 31.14
C ALA A 14 21.43 25.50 29.79
N ALA A 15 20.89 24.28 29.83
CA ALA A 15 20.27 23.66 28.67
C ALA A 15 18.91 24.33 28.41
N VAL A 16 18.84 25.13 27.34
CA VAL A 16 17.57 25.70 26.85
C VAL A 16 16.80 24.58 26.14
N LEU A 17 15.78 24.06 26.81
CA LEU A 17 14.77 23.19 26.19
C LEU A 17 13.90 24.04 25.27
N LEU A 18 14.15 23.99 23.96
CA LEU A 18 13.24 24.54 22.96
C LEU A 18 12.01 23.62 22.88
N PRO A 19 10.79 24.11 23.13
CA PRO A 19 9.59 23.31 22.90
C PRO A 19 9.46 23.03 21.41
N ALA A 20 9.34 21.75 21.04
CA ALA A 20 8.99 21.35 19.69
C ALA A 20 7.58 21.90 19.39
N ALA A 21 7.51 22.95 18.57
CA ALA A 21 6.25 23.48 18.10
C ALA A 21 5.56 22.42 17.25
N VAL A 22 4.49 21.83 17.78
CA VAL A 22 3.56 21.03 17.00
C VAL A 22 2.91 22.00 16.01
N LEU A 23 3.32 21.97 14.75
CA LEU A 23 2.63 22.68 13.68
C LEU A 23 1.21 22.10 13.57
N VAL A 24 0.25 22.77 14.20
CA VAL A 24 -1.16 22.54 13.93
C VAL A 24 -1.39 23.03 12.50
N ALA A 25 -1.59 22.10 11.57
CA ALA A 25 -1.91 22.42 10.18
C ALA A 25 -3.15 23.32 10.17
N GLN A 26 -2.98 24.57 9.75
CA GLN A 26 -4.11 25.48 9.63
C GLN A 26 -5.02 24.99 8.49
N PRO A 27 -6.35 25.03 8.66
CA PRO A 27 -7.26 24.69 7.58
C PRO A 27 -6.99 25.64 6.41
N VAL A 28 -6.66 25.08 5.24
CA VAL A 28 -6.46 25.84 4.00
C VAL A 28 -7.84 26.14 3.41
N PRO A 29 -8.32 27.41 3.42
CA PRO A 29 -9.61 27.73 2.83
C PRO A 29 -9.61 27.38 1.34
N GLY A 30 -10.66 26.71 0.87
CA GLY A 30 -10.76 26.29 -0.52
C GLY A 30 -9.75 25.20 -0.94
N ALA A 31 -9.26 24.41 0.02
CA ALA A 31 -8.32 23.31 -0.22
C ALA A 31 -8.76 22.33 -1.32
N PHE A 32 -10.06 22.14 -1.50
CA PHE A 32 -10.65 21.17 -2.40
C PHE A 32 -11.46 21.88 -3.47
N THR A 33 -10.97 21.91 -4.71
CA THR A 33 -11.67 22.59 -5.82
C THR A 33 -12.19 21.56 -6.81
N VAL A 34 -13.50 21.58 -7.07
CA VAL A 34 -14.11 20.82 -8.16
C VAL A 34 -13.79 21.57 -9.46
N THR A 35 -12.91 21.02 -10.29
CA THR A 35 -12.32 21.75 -11.42
C THR A 35 -13.35 22.15 -12.47
N GLU A 36 -14.37 21.31 -12.66
CA GLU A 36 -15.40 21.45 -13.67
C GLU A 36 -16.37 22.60 -13.34
N THR A 37 -16.56 22.92 -12.06
CA THR A 37 -17.46 23.99 -11.61
C THR A 37 -16.70 25.21 -11.08
N GLY A 38 -15.41 25.08 -10.78
CA GLY A 38 -14.60 26.10 -10.11
C GLY A 38 -14.97 26.33 -8.65
N ARG A 39 -15.89 25.53 -8.08
CA ARG A 39 -16.32 25.66 -6.68
C ARG A 39 -15.26 25.06 -5.76
N SER A 40 -14.90 25.80 -4.72
CA SER A 40 -13.93 25.38 -3.73
C SER A 40 -14.58 25.15 -2.36
N TYR A 41 -14.10 24.13 -1.67
CA TYR A 41 -14.60 23.66 -0.38
C TYR A 41 -13.43 23.57 0.62
N SER A 42 -13.73 23.79 1.90
CA SER A 42 -12.80 23.55 3.01
C SER A 42 -12.87 22.11 3.53
N ASN A 43 -13.95 21.39 3.20
CA ASN A 43 -14.20 20.00 3.56
C ASN A 43 -14.24 19.14 2.30
N LEU A 44 -13.49 18.03 2.29
CA LEU A 44 -13.43 17.09 1.17
C LEU A 44 -14.79 16.44 0.88
N GLN A 45 -15.54 16.06 1.92
CA GLN A 45 -16.85 15.42 1.76
C GLN A 45 -17.84 16.35 1.06
N ASP A 46 -17.78 17.66 1.32
CA ASP A 46 -18.66 18.61 0.64
C ASP A 46 -18.37 18.69 -0.86
N ALA A 47 -17.09 18.64 -1.27
CA ALA A 47 -16.71 18.56 -2.67
C ALA A 47 -17.17 17.24 -3.31
N VAL A 48 -17.05 16.11 -2.61
CA VAL A 48 -17.54 14.80 -3.08
C VAL A 48 -19.06 14.82 -3.25
N ASN A 49 -19.79 15.39 -2.30
CA ASN A 49 -21.25 15.51 -2.35
C ASN A 49 -21.72 16.40 -3.51
N ASP A 50 -21.00 17.49 -3.80
CA ASP A 50 -21.32 18.40 -4.92
C ASP A 50 -21.22 17.70 -6.28
N ILE A 51 -20.24 16.81 -6.45
CA ILE A 51 -20.07 16.03 -7.67
C ILE A 51 -21.22 15.04 -7.87
N GLY A 52 -21.66 14.38 -6.81
CA GLY A 52 -22.72 13.38 -6.88
C GLY A 52 -22.44 12.29 -7.91
N ASN A 53 -23.41 11.98 -8.78
CA ASN A 53 -23.26 10.93 -9.79
C ASN A 53 -22.51 11.36 -11.06
N ALA A 54 -21.92 12.55 -11.08
CA ALA A 54 -21.16 13.03 -12.23
C ALA A 54 -19.74 12.46 -12.25
N ARG A 55 -19.03 12.76 -13.34
CA ARG A 55 -17.57 12.64 -13.40
C ARG A 55 -16.96 14.01 -13.15
N ALA A 56 -16.06 14.12 -12.17
CA ALA A 56 -15.35 15.37 -11.91
C ALA A 56 -14.02 15.16 -11.19
N THR A 57 -13.19 16.20 -11.19
CA THR A 57 -11.89 16.22 -10.52
C THR A 57 -11.91 17.15 -9.31
N ILE A 58 -11.50 16.63 -8.16
CA ILE A 58 -11.18 17.42 -6.98
C ILE A 58 -9.67 17.68 -7.00
N ARG A 59 -9.29 18.92 -7.34
CA ARG A 59 -7.91 19.40 -7.23
C ARG A 59 -7.63 19.86 -5.81
N ILE A 60 -6.62 19.29 -5.18
CA ILE A 60 -6.34 19.40 -3.75
C ILE A 60 -5.06 20.20 -3.52
N GLN A 61 -5.15 21.29 -2.76
CA GLN A 61 -4.00 22.14 -2.45
C GLN A 61 -3.01 21.46 -1.50
N PRO A 62 -1.71 21.82 -1.53
CA PRO A 62 -0.71 21.31 -0.60
C PRO A 62 -1.16 21.40 0.87
N GLY A 63 -0.93 20.32 1.62
CA GLY A 63 -1.28 20.28 3.03
C GLY A 63 -1.42 18.89 3.61
N THR A 64 -1.48 18.83 4.94
CA THR A 64 -1.79 17.62 5.71
C THR A 64 -3.20 17.73 6.27
N TYR A 65 -4.08 16.83 5.85
CA TYR A 65 -5.50 16.84 6.12
C TYR A 65 -5.89 15.71 7.06
N ARG A 66 -6.49 16.04 8.20
CA ARG A 66 -7.20 15.08 9.06
C ARG A 66 -8.67 14.95 8.63
N GLN A 67 -8.87 14.73 7.33
CA GLN A 67 -10.18 14.55 6.72
C GLN A 67 -10.25 13.18 6.05
N CYS A 68 -11.47 12.72 5.83
CA CYS A 68 -11.79 11.52 5.07
C CYS A 68 -13.05 11.79 4.26
N ALA A 69 -13.33 10.96 3.25
CA ALA A 69 -14.55 11.07 2.48
C ALA A 69 -15.11 9.71 2.05
N VAL A 70 -16.42 9.71 1.83
CA VAL A 70 -17.21 8.61 1.30
C VAL A 70 -17.75 9.04 -0.06
N GLN A 71 -17.35 8.34 -1.12
CA GLN A 71 -17.89 8.51 -2.47
C GLN A 71 -18.95 7.44 -2.71
N GLU A 72 -20.22 7.85 -2.75
CA GLU A 72 -21.35 6.93 -2.97
C GLU A 72 -21.61 6.62 -4.46
N GLN A 73 -21.22 7.51 -5.38
CA GLN A 73 -21.61 7.45 -6.78
C GLN A 73 -20.61 8.18 -7.70
N GLY A 74 -20.85 8.16 -9.00
CA GLY A 74 -20.08 8.91 -9.98
C GLY A 74 -18.65 8.41 -10.20
N VAL A 75 -17.84 9.26 -10.85
CA VAL A 75 -16.42 9.01 -11.11
C VAL A 75 -15.60 10.19 -10.62
N ILE A 76 -14.88 10.05 -9.50
CA ILE A 76 -14.14 11.15 -8.90
C ILE A 76 -12.64 10.96 -9.08
N ILE A 77 -11.98 12.00 -9.58
CA ILE A 77 -10.52 12.08 -9.65
C ILE A 77 -10.04 12.94 -8.49
N TYR A 78 -9.30 12.36 -7.56
CA TYR A 78 -8.66 13.04 -6.43
C TYR A 78 -7.21 13.34 -6.81
N GLU A 79 -6.91 14.61 -7.08
CA GLU A 79 -5.63 15.02 -7.64
C GLU A 79 -4.92 16.03 -6.74
N ALA A 80 -3.71 15.72 -6.31
CA ALA A 80 -2.84 16.71 -5.71
C ALA A 80 -2.49 17.80 -6.72
N ALA A 81 -2.59 19.07 -6.33
CA ALA A 81 -2.19 20.18 -7.18
C ALA A 81 -0.71 20.07 -7.60
N GLU A 82 0.12 19.55 -6.69
CA GLU A 82 1.50 19.15 -6.90
C GLU A 82 1.70 17.73 -6.31
N PRO A 83 2.17 16.74 -7.07
CA PRO A 83 2.34 15.38 -6.56
C PRO A 83 3.23 15.32 -5.31
N GLY A 84 2.78 14.60 -4.28
CA GLY A 84 3.53 14.40 -3.03
C GLY A 84 3.34 15.51 -1.98
N THR A 85 2.62 16.60 -2.30
CA THR A 85 2.40 17.70 -1.34
C THR A 85 1.12 17.58 -0.52
N VAL A 86 0.32 16.54 -0.76
CA VAL A 86 -0.98 16.31 -0.09
C VAL A 86 -0.93 15.01 0.71
N THR A 87 -1.23 15.12 2.00
CA THR A 87 -1.29 13.96 2.90
C THR A 87 -2.62 13.89 3.63
N PHE A 88 -3.35 12.78 3.48
CA PHE A 88 -4.46 12.43 4.36
C PHE A 88 -3.94 11.60 5.54
N ALA A 89 -4.07 12.13 6.76
CA ALA A 89 -3.40 11.60 7.95
C ALA A 89 -4.35 11.26 9.10
N GLY A 90 -4.28 10.01 9.58
CA GLY A 90 -4.84 9.58 10.86
C GLY A 90 -6.36 9.71 11.03
N ARG A 91 -7.11 9.93 9.95
CA ARG A 91 -8.58 10.01 9.97
C ARG A 91 -9.17 8.99 8.99
N ALA A 92 -10.07 8.16 9.51
CA ALA A 92 -10.86 7.23 8.71
C ALA A 92 -12.35 7.59 8.78
N CYS A 93 -13.04 7.40 7.67
CA CYS A 93 -14.49 7.43 7.56
C CYS A 93 -15.02 6.01 7.77
N GLU A 94 -16.19 5.92 8.42
CA GLU A 94 -16.90 4.66 8.71
C GLU A 94 -16.08 3.61 9.48
N GLY A 95 -14.98 4.01 10.12
CA GLY A 95 -14.05 3.04 10.72
C GLY A 95 -13.35 2.17 9.68
N LYS A 96 -13.23 2.62 8.42
CA LYS A 96 -12.64 1.85 7.31
C LYS A 96 -11.39 2.49 6.72
N ALA A 97 -11.50 3.69 6.15
CA ALA A 97 -10.41 4.28 5.37
C ALA A 97 -10.46 5.81 5.28
N ALA A 98 -9.36 6.43 4.83
CA ALA A 98 -9.36 7.85 4.49
C ALA A 98 -10.30 8.13 3.29
N LEU A 99 -10.30 7.27 2.29
CA LEU A 99 -11.29 7.29 1.21
C LEU A 99 -12.07 5.97 1.18
N VAL A 100 -13.39 6.04 1.34
CA VAL A 100 -14.30 4.92 1.15
C VAL A 100 -15.03 5.13 -0.18
N LEU A 101 -14.84 4.23 -1.13
CA LEU A 101 -15.18 4.44 -2.54
C LEU A 101 -16.19 3.39 -3.00
N ARG A 102 -17.37 3.83 -3.45
CA ARG A 102 -18.49 2.99 -3.91
C ARG A 102 -19.08 3.43 -5.26
N GLY A 103 -18.52 4.47 -5.87
CA GLY A 103 -18.98 4.98 -7.15
C GLY A 103 -18.61 4.08 -8.32
N THR A 104 -18.99 4.49 -9.53
CA THR A 104 -18.62 3.79 -10.77
C THR A 104 -17.10 3.70 -10.96
N GLY A 105 -16.36 4.67 -10.43
CA GLY A 105 -14.91 4.55 -10.30
C GLY A 105 -14.25 5.73 -9.61
N ALA A 106 -12.96 5.60 -9.39
CA ALA A 106 -12.15 6.65 -8.79
C ALA A 106 -10.73 6.67 -9.38
N GLU A 107 -10.10 7.83 -9.31
CA GLU A 107 -8.70 8.00 -9.66
C GLU A 107 -7.96 8.80 -8.59
N ILE A 108 -6.78 8.31 -8.19
CA ILE A 108 -5.94 8.90 -7.16
C ILE A 108 -4.62 9.31 -7.80
N ARG A 109 -4.27 10.60 -7.73
CA ARG A 109 -3.04 11.14 -8.31
C ARG A 109 -2.24 11.94 -7.30
N GLY A 110 -1.03 11.48 -7.00
CA GLY A 110 -0.06 12.27 -6.23
C GLY A 110 -0.37 12.42 -4.74
N LEU A 111 -1.28 11.60 -4.19
CA LEU A 111 -1.73 11.69 -2.80
C LEU A 111 -0.94 10.75 -1.88
N THR A 112 -0.71 11.22 -0.65
CA THR A 112 -0.19 10.40 0.44
C THR A 112 -1.30 10.06 1.44
N PHE A 113 -1.35 8.80 1.89
CA PHE A 113 -2.21 8.31 2.97
C PHE A 113 -1.33 7.78 4.09
N SER A 114 -1.51 8.30 5.31
CA SER A 114 -0.58 8.06 6.41
C SER A 114 -1.27 7.82 7.74
N ASN A 115 -0.75 6.89 8.54
CA ASN A 115 -1.19 6.63 9.92
C ASN A 115 -2.67 6.26 10.08
N ILE A 116 -3.27 5.59 9.09
CA ILE A 116 -4.67 5.16 9.17
C ILE A 116 -4.78 3.87 10.00
N ASN A 117 -5.46 3.99 11.13
CA ASN A 117 -5.70 2.90 12.07
C ASN A 117 -7.16 2.94 12.52
N VAL A 118 -7.82 1.79 12.53
CA VAL A 118 -9.22 1.64 12.94
C VAL A 118 -9.35 0.42 13.87
N ALA A 119 -10.50 0.32 14.54
CA ALA A 119 -10.70 -0.61 15.66
C ALA A 119 -10.63 -2.11 15.25
N ASP A 120 -11.03 -2.45 14.03
CA ASP A 120 -11.06 -3.82 13.54
C ASP A 120 -9.72 -4.30 12.93
N GLY A 121 -8.69 -3.46 12.97
CA GLY A 121 -7.38 -3.80 12.41
C GLY A 121 -7.22 -3.56 10.90
N ASN A 122 -8.24 -3.07 10.18
CA ASN A 122 -8.24 -2.98 8.71
C ASN A 122 -8.28 -1.54 8.16
N GLY A 123 -7.69 -0.60 8.88
CA GLY A 123 -7.66 0.83 8.55
C GLY A 123 -6.82 1.11 7.31
N ALA A 124 -7.45 1.58 6.23
CA ALA A 124 -6.80 1.73 4.93
C ALA A 124 -6.65 3.19 4.47
N GLY A 125 -5.70 3.46 3.56
CA GLY A 125 -5.76 4.68 2.76
C GLY A 125 -7.02 4.71 1.90
N ILE A 126 -7.31 3.58 1.24
CA ILE A 126 -8.50 3.40 0.40
C ILE A 126 -9.24 2.12 0.78
N ARG A 127 -10.55 2.24 1.02
CA ARG A 127 -11.49 1.11 1.00
C ARG A 127 -12.32 1.21 -0.28
N LEU A 128 -12.11 0.31 -1.23
CA LEU A 128 -12.85 0.25 -2.50
C LEU A 128 -13.94 -0.82 -2.42
N GLU A 129 -15.19 -0.43 -2.29
CA GLU A 129 -16.31 -1.38 -2.16
C GLU A 129 -16.99 -1.69 -3.50
N ALA A 130 -16.80 -0.86 -4.52
CA ALA A 130 -17.25 -1.11 -5.89
C ALA A 130 -16.50 -0.22 -6.90
N GLY A 131 -16.53 -0.62 -8.17
CA GLY A 131 -16.11 0.20 -9.30
C GLY A 131 -14.61 0.14 -9.63
N ALA A 132 -14.24 0.82 -10.72
CA ALA A 132 -12.86 0.81 -11.20
C ALA A 132 -11.98 1.79 -10.41
N LEU A 133 -10.71 1.42 -10.18
CA LEU A 133 -9.74 2.28 -9.50
C LEU A 133 -8.48 2.49 -10.34
N ASN A 134 -8.06 3.75 -10.47
CA ASN A 134 -6.72 4.11 -10.97
C ASN A 134 -5.92 4.79 -9.86
N VAL A 135 -4.68 4.37 -9.64
CA VAL A 135 -3.78 4.97 -8.65
C VAL A 135 -2.44 5.26 -9.29
N ALA A 136 -1.99 6.51 -9.23
CA ALA A 136 -0.71 6.93 -9.79
C ALA A 136 0.03 7.90 -8.87
N TYR A 137 1.35 7.72 -8.74
CA TYR A 137 2.21 8.61 -7.96
C TYR A 137 1.77 8.75 -6.49
N ALA A 138 1.10 7.74 -5.95
CA ALA A 138 0.54 7.78 -4.61
C ALA A 138 1.50 7.13 -3.60
N ARG A 139 1.35 7.49 -2.33
CA ARG A 139 2.10 6.88 -1.24
C ARG A 139 1.17 6.44 -0.12
N PHE A 140 1.33 5.21 0.33
CA PHE A 140 0.59 4.62 1.45
C PHE A 140 1.62 4.25 2.52
N GLU A 141 1.47 4.82 3.71
CA GLU A 141 2.49 4.65 4.74
C GLU A 141 1.94 4.49 6.16
N ASN A 142 2.64 3.69 6.97
CA ASN A 142 2.46 3.59 8.42
C ASN A 142 1.00 3.35 8.86
N SER A 143 0.25 2.61 8.06
CA SER A 143 -1.18 2.34 8.24
C SER A 143 -1.40 0.84 8.34
N GLN A 144 -2.55 0.42 8.87
CA GLN A 144 -2.86 -1.01 8.92
C GLN A 144 -2.93 -1.62 7.51
N GLN A 145 -3.59 -0.93 6.57
CA GLN A 145 -3.71 -1.28 5.16
C GLN A 145 -3.29 -0.12 4.26
N GLY A 146 -2.80 -0.42 3.04
CA GLY A 146 -2.72 0.58 1.96
C GLY A 146 -4.06 0.72 1.25
N ILE A 147 -4.42 -0.34 0.52
CA ILE A 147 -5.71 -0.49 -0.17
C ILE A 147 -6.35 -1.80 0.26
N LEU A 148 -7.63 -1.75 0.62
CA LEU A 148 -8.47 -2.94 0.84
C LEU A 148 -9.74 -2.82 -0.02
N THR A 149 -10.07 -3.86 -0.77
CA THR A 149 -11.26 -3.87 -1.63
C THR A 149 -12.28 -4.91 -1.18
N ALA A 150 -13.53 -4.71 -1.59
CA ALA A 150 -14.54 -5.77 -1.67
C ALA A 150 -14.32 -6.59 -2.95
N ASP A 151 -15.35 -7.30 -3.40
CA ASP A 151 -15.38 -8.05 -4.65
C ASP A 151 -16.17 -7.26 -5.71
N ASP A 152 -15.61 -7.14 -6.90
CA ASP A 152 -16.29 -6.62 -8.10
C ASP A 152 -15.66 -7.24 -9.37
N PRO A 153 -16.03 -8.49 -9.71
CA PRO A 153 -15.45 -9.22 -10.85
C PRO A 153 -15.63 -8.54 -12.21
N GLY A 154 -16.58 -7.59 -12.32
CA GLY A 154 -16.81 -6.81 -13.54
C GLY A 154 -15.90 -5.59 -13.68
N SER A 155 -15.13 -5.27 -12.64
CA SER A 155 -14.30 -4.06 -12.56
C SER A 155 -12.80 -4.35 -12.65
N ARG A 156 -12.02 -3.28 -12.75
CA ARG A 156 -10.56 -3.33 -12.87
C ARG A 156 -9.86 -2.36 -11.92
N ILE A 157 -8.64 -2.73 -11.53
CA ILE A 157 -7.76 -1.88 -10.72
C ILE A 157 -6.43 -1.70 -11.46
N TYR A 158 -5.98 -0.45 -11.57
CA TYR A 158 -4.69 -0.10 -12.17
C TYR A 158 -3.88 0.78 -11.22
N ILE A 159 -2.70 0.29 -10.81
CA ILE A 159 -1.79 0.98 -9.88
C ILE A 159 -0.45 1.14 -10.57
N THR A 160 0.09 2.35 -10.56
CA THR A 160 1.43 2.61 -11.12
C THR A 160 2.23 3.62 -10.31
N ARG A 161 3.56 3.49 -10.33
CA ARG A 161 4.51 4.46 -9.75
C ARG A 161 4.14 4.89 -8.33
N SER A 162 3.69 3.94 -7.52
CA SER A 162 3.20 4.20 -6.16
C SER A 162 4.07 3.49 -5.13
N THR A 163 4.06 3.99 -3.89
CA THR A 163 4.86 3.44 -2.79
C THR A 163 3.99 2.95 -1.64
N PHE A 164 4.29 1.77 -1.13
CA PHE A 164 3.64 1.09 -0.01
C PHE A 164 4.71 0.78 1.05
N THR A 165 4.66 1.42 2.22
CA THR A 165 5.76 1.34 3.21
C THR A 165 5.30 1.36 4.66
N GLY A 166 5.76 0.43 5.48
CA GLY A 166 5.30 0.37 6.88
C GLY A 166 3.82 0.02 6.99
N LEU A 167 3.33 -0.86 6.14
CA LEU A 167 1.94 -1.29 6.12
C LEU A 167 1.82 -2.72 6.65
N GLY A 168 0.63 -3.07 7.14
CA GLY A 168 0.29 -4.40 7.62
C GLY A 168 0.39 -4.55 9.14
N THR A 169 -0.40 -5.48 9.67
CA THR A 169 -0.35 -5.94 11.07
C THR A 169 -0.98 -7.33 11.12
N CYS A 170 -0.53 -8.21 12.02
CA CYS A 170 -1.14 -9.51 12.28
C CYS A 170 -1.59 -9.64 13.74
N GLU A 171 -1.66 -8.52 14.46
CA GLU A 171 -1.89 -8.50 15.92
C GLU A 171 -3.38 -8.58 16.31
N ASN A 172 -4.30 -8.56 15.33
CA ASN A 172 -5.74 -8.48 15.57
C ASN A 172 -6.43 -9.83 15.27
N ASP A 173 -7.53 -10.11 15.99
CA ASP A 173 -8.34 -11.33 15.81
C ASP A 173 -8.98 -11.44 14.42
N ALA A 174 -9.10 -10.32 13.69
CA ALA A 174 -9.63 -10.27 12.32
C ALA A 174 -8.66 -10.85 11.26
N GLY A 175 -7.48 -11.30 11.67
CA GLY A 175 -6.41 -11.77 10.78
C GLY A 175 -5.44 -10.65 10.42
N CYS A 176 -4.58 -10.94 9.44
CA CYS A 176 -3.55 -10.00 9.01
C CYS A 176 -4.08 -8.94 8.04
N ALA A 177 -3.72 -7.69 8.31
CA ALA A 177 -3.78 -6.61 7.34
C ALA A 177 -2.57 -6.65 6.38
N HIS A 178 -2.73 -6.12 5.17
CA HIS A 178 -1.77 -6.21 4.06
C HIS A 178 -1.47 -4.83 3.45
N SER A 179 -0.42 -4.72 2.63
CA SER A 179 -0.17 -3.46 1.90
C SER A 179 -1.24 -3.25 0.81
N LEU A 180 -1.40 -4.23 -0.08
CA LEU A 180 -2.54 -4.34 -0.99
C LEU A 180 -3.33 -5.60 -0.67
N TYR A 181 -4.63 -5.42 -0.43
CA TYR A 181 -5.60 -6.50 -0.31
C TYR A 181 -6.70 -6.27 -1.34
N ILE A 182 -6.63 -7.01 -2.44
CA ILE A 182 -7.61 -6.99 -3.52
C ILE A 182 -8.50 -8.23 -3.42
N GLY A 183 -9.80 -8.02 -3.31
CA GLY A 183 -10.84 -9.05 -3.43
C GLY A 183 -10.96 -9.59 -4.86
N ASP A 184 -12.06 -10.26 -5.16
CA ASP A 184 -12.32 -10.83 -6.48
C ASP A 184 -12.66 -9.71 -7.48
N TYR A 185 -11.70 -9.39 -8.35
CA TYR A 185 -11.80 -8.36 -9.40
C TYR A 185 -11.50 -8.99 -10.75
N GLY A 186 -12.07 -8.45 -11.82
CA GLY A 186 -11.80 -8.95 -13.17
C GLY A 186 -10.32 -8.84 -13.54
N SER A 187 -9.69 -7.70 -13.24
CA SER A 187 -8.25 -7.52 -13.44
C SER A 187 -7.58 -6.59 -12.44
N LEU A 188 -6.32 -6.91 -12.11
CA LEU A 188 -5.42 -6.08 -11.34
C LEU A 188 -4.12 -5.86 -12.12
N THR A 189 -3.77 -4.60 -12.36
CA THR A 189 -2.43 -4.23 -12.85
C THR A 189 -1.69 -3.42 -11.79
N VAL A 190 -0.47 -3.84 -11.44
CA VAL A 190 0.45 -3.13 -10.56
C VAL A 190 1.80 -3.00 -11.25
N ARG A 191 2.17 -1.77 -11.59
CA ARG A 191 3.41 -1.49 -12.34
C ARG A 191 4.32 -0.49 -11.66
N GLU A 192 5.63 -0.68 -11.82
CA GLU A 192 6.63 0.34 -11.47
C GLU A 192 6.49 0.87 -10.04
N SER A 193 6.02 0.03 -9.11
CA SER A 193 5.67 0.41 -7.75
C SER A 193 6.65 -0.20 -6.74
N ARG A 194 6.68 0.38 -5.54
CA ARG A 194 7.61 0.02 -4.47
C ARG A 194 6.87 -0.43 -3.23
N PHE A 195 7.24 -1.59 -2.73
CA PHE A 195 6.75 -2.19 -1.50
C PHE A 195 7.95 -2.38 -0.57
N GLU A 196 7.89 -1.87 0.65
CA GLU A 196 9.01 -1.98 1.58
C GLU A 196 8.59 -1.96 3.04
N ARG A 197 9.49 -2.39 3.92
CA ARG A 197 9.38 -2.18 5.39
C ARG A 197 8.00 -2.58 5.92
N GLY A 198 7.42 -3.67 5.41
CA GLY A 198 6.13 -4.17 5.85
C GLY A 198 6.16 -4.52 7.34
N THR A 199 5.02 -4.40 7.99
CA THR A 199 4.85 -4.61 9.44
C THR A 199 3.85 -5.72 9.78
N GLY A 200 3.42 -6.47 8.76
CA GLY A 200 2.48 -7.58 8.88
C GLY A 200 2.00 -8.02 7.51
N GLY A 201 1.53 -9.27 7.42
CA GLY A 201 0.81 -9.76 6.24
C GLY A 201 1.57 -9.67 4.91
N HIS A 202 0.83 -9.71 3.82
CA HIS A 202 1.37 -9.70 2.45
C HIS A 202 1.65 -8.28 1.95
N TYR A 203 2.63 -8.13 1.06
CA TYR A 203 2.77 -6.88 0.29
C TYR A 203 1.66 -6.78 -0.78
N LEU A 204 1.33 -7.87 -1.44
CA LEU A 204 0.24 -7.93 -2.40
C LEU A 204 -0.53 -9.23 -2.23
N LYS A 205 -1.76 -9.15 -1.74
CA LYS A 205 -2.74 -10.25 -1.78
C LYS A 205 -3.84 -9.89 -2.76
N ALA A 206 -4.10 -10.73 -3.75
CA ALA A 206 -5.11 -10.45 -4.78
C ALA A 206 -5.89 -11.70 -5.18
N ARG A 207 -7.22 -11.58 -5.25
CA ARG A 207 -8.13 -12.61 -5.80
C ARG A 207 -8.61 -12.29 -7.21
N ALA A 208 -7.87 -11.42 -7.92
CA ALA A 208 -8.26 -11.01 -9.27
C ALA A 208 -8.06 -12.12 -10.31
N GLY A 209 -9.01 -12.27 -11.24
CA GLY A 209 -8.96 -13.30 -12.28
C GLY A 209 -7.78 -13.15 -13.24
N GLU A 210 -7.42 -11.91 -13.57
CA GLU A 210 -6.22 -11.59 -14.33
C GLU A 210 -5.30 -10.63 -13.55
N VAL A 211 -3.99 -10.93 -13.53
CA VAL A 211 -2.98 -10.06 -12.91
C VAL A 211 -1.89 -9.65 -13.89
N VAL A 212 -1.45 -8.40 -13.79
CA VAL A 212 -0.22 -7.89 -14.39
C VAL A 212 0.58 -7.21 -13.29
N ILE A 213 1.60 -7.88 -12.77
CA ILE A 213 2.45 -7.39 -11.69
C ILE A 213 3.85 -7.25 -12.25
N GLU A 214 4.21 -6.04 -12.70
CA GLU A 214 5.43 -5.84 -13.50
C GLU A 214 6.32 -4.66 -13.07
N GLY A 215 7.64 -4.87 -13.10
CA GLY A 215 8.60 -3.80 -12.84
C GLY A 215 8.53 -3.24 -11.42
N ASN A 216 8.03 -4.02 -10.45
CA ASN A 216 7.91 -3.59 -9.07
C ASN A 216 9.14 -3.99 -8.23
N SER A 217 9.34 -3.29 -7.13
CA SER A 217 10.30 -3.68 -6.08
C SER A 217 9.57 -4.10 -4.82
N PHE A 218 9.91 -5.29 -4.31
CA PHE A 218 9.45 -5.82 -3.03
C PHE A 218 10.65 -5.96 -2.10
N ASP A 219 10.88 -4.94 -1.27
CA ASP A 219 12.03 -4.84 -0.37
C ASP A 219 11.65 -5.12 1.09
N ASP A 220 11.74 -6.39 1.46
CA ASP A 220 11.46 -6.85 2.81
C ASP A 220 12.68 -6.76 3.74
N ALA A 221 13.78 -6.09 3.32
CA ALA A 221 15.01 -6.06 4.10
C ALA A 221 14.84 -5.46 5.51
N ASN A 222 13.93 -4.49 5.63
CA ASN A 222 13.53 -3.86 6.90
C ASN A 222 12.08 -4.21 7.28
N GLY A 223 11.54 -5.29 6.73
CA GLY A 223 10.23 -5.82 7.11
C GLY A 223 10.26 -6.55 8.44
N ARG A 224 9.10 -6.65 9.08
CA ARG A 224 8.85 -7.48 10.26
C ARG A 224 7.48 -8.13 10.18
N THR A 225 7.37 -9.34 10.70
CA THR A 225 6.11 -10.11 10.75
C THR A 225 5.38 -10.20 9.40
N THR A 226 6.11 -10.06 8.28
CA THR A 226 5.53 -10.11 6.93
C THR A 226 5.32 -11.55 6.50
N ASN A 227 4.43 -11.75 5.53
CA ASN A 227 4.09 -13.04 4.93
C ASN A 227 4.62 -13.10 3.49
N TYR A 228 4.06 -13.93 2.60
CA TYR A 228 4.45 -13.95 1.19
C TYR A 228 4.45 -12.54 0.57
N MET A 229 5.34 -12.28 -0.39
CA MET A 229 5.39 -10.95 -1.01
C MET A 229 4.22 -10.76 -1.96
N ILE A 230 3.93 -11.79 -2.74
CA ILE A 230 2.73 -11.88 -3.59
C ILE A 230 1.96 -13.14 -3.16
N ASP A 231 0.67 -12.97 -2.93
CA ASP A 231 -0.27 -14.04 -2.65
C ASP A 231 -1.45 -13.92 -3.61
N LEU A 232 -1.65 -14.96 -4.42
CA LEU A 232 -2.76 -15.11 -5.36
C LEU A 232 -3.64 -16.27 -4.89
N PRO A 233 -4.32 -16.13 -3.73
CA PRO A 233 -4.88 -17.25 -3.00
C PRO A 233 -6.01 -17.97 -3.75
N ALA A 234 -6.69 -17.27 -4.67
CA ALA A 234 -7.81 -17.78 -5.45
C ALA A 234 -7.44 -18.29 -6.85
N GLY A 235 -6.15 -18.35 -7.17
CA GLY A 235 -5.68 -18.55 -8.54
C GLY A 235 -5.77 -17.26 -9.38
N SER A 236 -5.03 -17.21 -10.48
CA SER A 236 -5.06 -16.10 -11.44
C SER A 236 -4.30 -16.46 -12.71
N MET A 237 -4.69 -15.87 -13.84
CA MET A 237 -3.89 -15.87 -15.06
C MET A 237 -3.19 -14.52 -15.27
N GLY A 238 -2.34 -14.42 -16.29
CA GLY A 238 -1.67 -13.18 -16.67
C GLY A 238 -0.16 -13.26 -16.46
N ARG A 239 0.43 -12.25 -15.82
CA ARG A 239 1.88 -12.05 -15.85
C ARG A 239 2.46 -11.41 -14.58
N ILE A 240 3.52 -12.02 -14.05
CA ILE A 240 4.38 -11.51 -12.99
C ILE A 240 5.79 -11.39 -13.56
N ALA A 241 6.20 -10.18 -13.96
CA ALA A 241 7.43 -10.01 -14.72
C ALA A 241 8.32 -8.85 -14.29
N ASP A 242 9.64 -9.02 -14.48
CA ASP A 242 10.62 -7.94 -14.31
C ASP A 242 10.58 -7.30 -12.90
N ASN A 243 10.13 -8.05 -11.89
CA ASN A 243 10.09 -7.59 -10.51
C ASN A 243 11.39 -7.93 -9.78
N TRP A 244 11.71 -7.10 -8.79
CA TRP A 244 12.85 -7.29 -7.91
C TRP A 244 12.39 -7.60 -6.49
N PHE A 245 12.84 -8.72 -5.94
CA PHE A 245 12.44 -9.20 -4.62
C PHE A 245 13.63 -9.36 -3.68
N VAL A 246 13.49 -8.85 -2.47
CA VAL A 246 14.43 -9.07 -1.36
C VAL A 246 13.68 -9.59 -0.16
N GLN A 247 13.96 -10.83 0.24
CA GLN A 247 13.34 -11.42 1.43
C GLN A 247 14.13 -11.11 2.70
N GLY A 248 13.42 -10.54 3.67
CA GLY A 248 13.92 -10.18 4.99
C GLY A 248 14.04 -11.37 5.95
N ARG A 249 14.66 -11.10 7.10
CA ARG A 249 14.85 -12.10 8.16
C ARG A 249 13.54 -12.39 8.88
N ASP A 250 12.79 -11.34 9.21
CA ASP A 250 11.62 -11.38 10.06
C ASP A 250 10.35 -11.52 9.22
N LYS A 251 9.90 -12.77 9.10
CA LYS A 251 8.69 -13.16 8.38
C LYS A 251 7.94 -14.20 9.20
N GLU A 252 6.62 -14.07 9.24
CA GLU A 252 5.76 -15.14 9.75
C GLU A 252 5.81 -16.36 8.84
N ASN A 253 5.81 -16.13 7.53
CA ASN A 253 5.97 -17.18 6.54
C ASN A 253 7.05 -16.81 5.53
N TYR A 254 8.17 -17.52 5.63
CA TYR A 254 9.29 -17.38 4.70
C TYR A 254 9.34 -18.49 3.66
N SER A 255 8.39 -19.42 3.65
CA SER A 255 8.45 -20.64 2.85
C SER A 255 8.32 -20.40 1.34
N ALA A 256 7.76 -19.25 0.94
CA ALA A 256 7.66 -18.84 -0.46
C ALA A 256 7.81 -17.32 -0.65
N PHE A 257 8.10 -16.88 -1.86
CA PHE A 257 8.03 -15.47 -2.28
C PHE A 257 6.65 -15.17 -2.88
N ILE A 258 6.23 -16.03 -3.81
CA ILE A 258 4.95 -15.96 -4.51
C ILE A 258 4.17 -17.23 -4.19
N ALA A 259 2.93 -17.10 -3.73
CA ALA A 259 2.01 -18.21 -3.52
C ALA A 259 0.83 -18.11 -4.50
N LEU A 260 0.48 -19.23 -5.12
CA LEU A 260 -0.65 -19.36 -6.05
C LEU A 260 -1.62 -20.43 -5.55
N GLY A 261 -2.89 -20.06 -5.38
CA GLY A 261 -3.97 -21.00 -5.11
C GLY A 261 -3.99 -21.59 -3.71
N ALA A 262 -3.42 -20.92 -2.72
CA ALA A 262 -3.29 -21.44 -1.35
C ALA A 262 -4.61 -21.45 -0.54
N GLU A 263 -5.71 -20.93 -1.09
CA GLU A 263 -7.04 -20.90 -0.46
C GLU A 263 -8.12 -21.40 -1.44
N ASP A 264 -9.34 -20.87 -1.37
CA ASP A 264 -10.44 -21.23 -2.25
C ASP A 264 -10.17 -20.79 -3.69
N LEU A 265 -10.01 -21.76 -4.59
CA LEU A 265 -9.78 -21.53 -6.01
C LEU A 265 -11.03 -20.99 -6.71
N LEU A 266 -10.93 -19.78 -7.27
CA LEU A 266 -11.97 -19.12 -8.06
C LEU A 266 -11.61 -19.09 -9.55
N HIS A 267 -10.31 -19.01 -9.86
CA HIS A 267 -9.83 -18.74 -11.22
C HIS A 267 -8.83 -19.80 -11.70
N ALA A 268 -8.88 -20.11 -12.99
CA ALA A 268 -7.87 -20.94 -13.63
C ALA A 268 -6.53 -20.19 -13.69
N SER A 269 -5.42 -20.92 -13.58
CA SER A 269 -4.07 -20.34 -13.62
C SER A 269 -3.19 -20.91 -14.76
N ASP A 270 -3.79 -21.68 -15.67
CA ASP A 270 -3.10 -22.16 -16.88
C ASP A 270 -2.57 -20.98 -17.71
N GLY A 271 -1.28 -21.02 -18.01
CA GLY A 271 -0.61 -19.99 -18.80
C GLY A 271 -0.19 -18.75 -18.01
N LEU A 272 -0.32 -18.73 -16.68
CA LEU A 272 0.28 -17.66 -15.87
C LEU A 272 1.79 -17.60 -16.13
N GLU A 273 2.27 -16.42 -16.50
CA GLU A 273 3.67 -16.18 -16.81
C GLU A 273 4.39 -15.58 -15.60
N VAL A 274 5.46 -16.22 -15.16
CA VAL A 274 6.35 -15.71 -14.10
C VAL A 274 7.75 -15.62 -14.66
N VAL A 275 8.10 -14.42 -15.15
CA VAL A 275 9.27 -14.28 -16.02
C VAL A 275 10.19 -13.12 -15.69
N ASN A 276 11.49 -13.30 -15.92
CA ASN A 276 12.52 -12.25 -15.80
C ASN A 276 12.56 -11.55 -14.43
N ASN A 277 12.11 -12.21 -13.37
CA ASN A 277 12.18 -11.64 -12.01
C ASN A 277 13.56 -11.89 -11.40
N GLU A 278 14.00 -11.00 -10.51
CA GLU A 278 15.17 -11.20 -9.67
C GLU A 278 14.73 -11.40 -8.22
N ALA A 279 15.20 -12.47 -7.57
CA ALA A 279 14.87 -12.71 -6.17
C ALA A 279 16.08 -13.15 -5.36
N ARG A 280 16.23 -12.54 -4.18
CA ARG A 280 17.32 -12.83 -3.25
C ARG A 280 16.91 -12.69 -1.80
N PHE A 281 17.76 -13.20 -0.91
CA PHE A 281 17.69 -12.90 0.52
C PHE A 281 18.50 -11.64 0.84
N VAL A 282 18.26 -11.07 2.02
CA VAL A 282 19.18 -10.09 2.61
C VAL A 282 20.57 -10.69 2.89
N PRO A 283 21.64 -9.87 2.89
CA PRO A 283 22.98 -10.35 3.19
C PRO A 283 23.08 -11.09 4.54
N GLY A 284 23.82 -12.21 4.54
CA GLY A 284 24.07 -13.03 5.72
C GLY A 284 22.87 -13.84 6.21
N LEU A 285 21.79 -13.96 5.42
CA LEU A 285 20.69 -14.88 5.72
C LEU A 285 20.90 -16.18 4.95
N SER A 286 21.08 -17.28 5.67
CA SER A 286 21.06 -18.63 5.10
C SER A 286 19.69 -19.24 5.33
N ARG A 287 18.92 -19.46 4.26
CA ARG A 287 17.54 -19.95 4.30
C ARG A 287 17.22 -20.75 3.03
N GLN A 288 16.32 -21.72 3.15
CA GLN A 288 15.67 -22.38 2.02
C GLN A 288 14.25 -21.83 1.87
N SER A 289 13.85 -21.51 0.65
CA SER A 289 12.52 -21.00 0.31
C SER A 289 12.18 -21.35 -1.13
N VAL A 290 10.91 -21.20 -1.50
CA VAL A 290 10.44 -21.37 -2.87
C VAL A 290 10.20 -20.00 -3.49
N PHE A 291 10.65 -19.78 -4.72
CA PHE A 291 10.32 -18.55 -5.43
C PHE A 291 8.83 -18.53 -5.82
N PHE A 292 8.34 -19.59 -6.44
CA PHE A 292 6.93 -19.75 -6.82
C PHE A 292 6.35 -21.06 -6.28
N ALA A 293 5.43 -20.98 -5.32
CA ALA A 293 4.73 -22.13 -4.74
C ALA A 293 3.30 -22.23 -5.30
N ASP A 294 2.95 -23.37 -5.88
CA ASP A 294 1.69 -23.60 -6.61
C ASP A 294 0.85 -24.72 -6.00
N TRP A 295 -0.36 -24.40 -5.55
CA TRP A 295 -1.36 -25.37 -5.08
C TRP A 295 -2.40 -25.73 -6.14
N THR A 296 -2.34 -25.10 -7.32
CA THR A 296 -3.32 -25.31 -8.39
C THR A 296 -2.96 -26.49 -9.28
N GLY A 297 -1.66 -26.81 -9.41
CA GLY A 297 -1.17 -27.79 -10.39
C GLY A 297 -1.34 -27.33 -11.84
N SER A 298 -1.47 -26.02 -12.07
CA SER A 298 -1.68 -25.43 -13.39
C SER A 298 -0.40 -25.43 -14.23
N ARG A 299 -0.52 -25.24 -15.55
CA ARG A 299 0.65 -25.07 -16.41
C ARG A 299 1.19 -23.64 -16.31
N ILE A 300 2.21 -23.44 -15.48
CA ILE A 300 2.86 -22.15 -15.26
C ILE A 300 4.05 -21.98 -16.21
N VAL A 301 4.19 -20.79 -16.80
CA VAL A 301 5.35 -20.43 -17.62
C VAL A 301 6.42 -19.78 -16.74
N MET A 302 7.47 -20.53 -16.42
CA MET A 302 8.62 -20.04 -15.65
C MET A 302 9.81 -19.80 -16.58
N GLN A 303 10.22 -18.54 -16.81
CA GLN A 303 11.30 -18.21 -17.75
C GLN A 303 12.17 -17.04 -17.29
N GLY A 304 13.50 -17.15 -17.45
CA GLY A 304 14.40 -15.99 -17.29
C GLY A 304 14.55 -15.44 -15.86
N ASN A 305 13.97 -16.09 -14.85
CA ASN A 305 14.11 -15.66 -13.46
C ASN A 305 15.54 -15.87 -12.94
N THR A 306 16.09 -14.87 -12.27
CA THR A 306 17.42 -14.91 -11.65
C THR A 306 17.26 -15.04 -10.14
N LEU A 307 17.57 -16.21 -9.59
CA LEU A 307 17.30 -16.55 -8.18
C LEU A 307 18.59 -16.80 -7.41
N ALA A 308 18.69 -16.23 -6.22
CA ALA A 308 19.81 -16.49 -5.31
C ALA A 308 19.81 -17.96 -4.83
N ALA A 309 20.98 -18.43 -4.37
CA ALA A 309 21.10 -19.74 -3.76
C ALA A 309 20.13 -19.92 -2.58
N GLY A 310 19.55 -21.12 -2.47
CA GLY A 310 18.53 -21.44 -1.48
C GLY A 310 17.09 -21.12 -1.93
N LEU A 311 16.90 -20.63 -3.15
CA LEU A 311 15.59 -20.50 -3.78
C LEU A 311 15.33 -21.62 -4.78
N THR A 312 14.38 -22.49 -4.45
CA THR A 312 13.79 -23.42 -5.42
C THR A 312 12.90 -22.60 -6.36
N GLN A 313 13.12 -22.70 -7.67
CA GLN A 313 12.39 -21.87 -8.64
C GLN A 313 10.87 -22.09 -8.59
N TYR A 314 10.45 -23.35 -8.49
CA TYR A 314 9.05 -23.75 -8.55
C TYR A 314 8.85 -24.97 -7.66
N GLU A 315 7.75 -24.98 -6.90
CA GLU A 315 7.31 -26.12 -6.11
C GLU A 315 5.79 -26.25 -6.21
N GLN A 316 5.30 -27.42 -6.62
CA GLN A 316 3.90 -27.76 -6.49
C GLN A 316 3.64 -28.28 -5.07
N ARG A 317 2.62 -27.75 -4.39
CA ARG A 317 2.24 -28.06 -3.01
C ARG A 317 0.88 -28.71 -2.89
#